data_AF-A0A8S8Z5X5-F1
#
_entry.id   AF-A0A8S8Z5X5-F1
#
_cell.length_a   1.000
_cell.length_b   1.000
_cell.length_c   1.000
_cell.angle_alpha   90.00
_cell.angle_beta   90.00
_cell.angle_gamma   90.00
#
_symmetry.space_group_name_H-M   'P 1'
#
loop_
_entity.id
_entity.type
_entity.pdbx_description
1 polymer ?
#
loop_
_entity_poly.entity_id
_entity_poly.type
_entity_poly.pdbx_seq_one_letter_code
_entity_poly.pdbx_strand_id
1 'polypeptide(L)'
;MINENTKMIVLNYPNNPTGKILPKTLQDQIVNIAKENNLYILSDEIYSNYSNGEWSSILSYNYEKSIVTQSFSKSHSMTGYRIGYLVSSKDIIEKLTKLQALCLTNVSEPIQYTAMNLLDDDVTKNSEIMNERLTKLEEICQEMELEFVKT
;
A
#
# COMPACT_ATOMS: atom_id res chain seq x y z
N MET A 1 0.61 -22.98 -0.58
CA MET A 1 1.69 -23.95 -0.29
C MET A 1 3.01 -23.22 -0.54
N ILE A 2 3.92 -23.21 0.44
CA ILE A 2 5.26 -22.60 0.32
C ILE A 2 6.24 -23.71 -0.05
N ASN A 3 7.18 -23.42 -0.95
CA ASN A 3 8.24 -24.35 -1.35
C ASN A 3 9.60 -23.64 -1.44
N GLU A 4 10.66 -24.37 -1.74
CA GLU A 4 12.04 -23.88 -1.87
C GLU A 4 12.24 -22.71 -2.86
N ASN A 5 11.36 -22.62 -3.86
CA ASN A 5 11.38 -21.57 -4.89
C ASN A 5 10.59 -20.32 -4.48
N THR A 6 9.82 -20.38 -3.40
CA THR A 6 9.09 -19.23 -2.87
C THR A 6 10.09 -18.23 -2.29
N LYS A 7 10.06 -16.97 -2.76
CA LYS A 7 10.97 -15.92 -2.29
C LYS A 7 10.26 -14.75 -1.61
N MET A 8 8.99 -14.54 -1.91
CA MET A 8 8.27 -13.34 -1.48
C MET A 8 6.78 -13.62 -1.28
N ILE A 9 6.19 -12.95 -0.31
CA ILE A 9 4.74 -12.79 -0.14
C ILE A 9 4.40 -11.36 -0.55
N VAL A 10 3.38 -11.20 -1.40
CA VAL A 10 2.88 -9.88 -1.82
C VAL A 10 1.55 -9.62 -1.12
N LEU A 11 1.46 -8.49 -0.44
CA LEU A 11 0.28 -8.00 0.25
C LEU A 11 -0.16 -6.71 -0.44
N ASN A 12 -1.45 -6.56 -0.72
CA ASN A 12 -2.00 -5.30 -1.21
C ASN A 12 -3.23 -4.97 -0.35
N TYR A 13 -3.01 -4.10 0.64
CA TYR A 13 -4.00 -3.76 1.66
C TYR A 13 -3.84 -2.31 2.15
N PRO A 14 -4.90 -1.47 2.14
CA PRO A 14 -6.27 -1.76 1.69
C PRO A 14 -6.35 -2.25 0.24
N ASN A 15 -7.17 -3.27 0.02
CA ASN A 15 -7.02 -4.13 -1.17
C ASN A 15 -7.64 -3.52 -2.42
N ASN A 16 -6.93 -3.64 -3.54
CA ASN A 16 -7.50 -3.55 -4.87
C ASN A 16 -7.63 -4.97 -5.45
N PRO A 17 -8.81 -5.42 -5.92
CA PRO A 17 -10.04 -4.65 -6.17
C PRO A 17 -11.10 -4.70 -5.06
N THR A 18 -10.88 -5.46 -3.98
CA THR A 18 -11.98 -5.80 -3.06
C THR A 18 -12.28 -4.75 -1.99
N GLY A 19 -11.40 -3.76 -1.80
CA GLY A 19 -11.47 -2.77 -0.73
C GLY A 19 -11.20 -3.31 0.68
N LYS A 20 -10.96 -4.62 0.84
CA LYS A 20 -10.76 -5.25 2.15
C LYS A 20 -9.55 -4.70 2.88
N ILE A 21 -9.66 -4.65 4.22
CA ILE A 21 -8.55 -4.44 5.15
C ILE A 21 -8.00 -5.80 5.59
N LEU A 22 -6.68 -5.92 5.72
CA LEU A 22 -6.06 -7.12 6.27
C LEU A 22 -6.20 -7.11 7.79
N PRO A 23 -6.90 -8.07 8.42
CA PRO A 23 -7.01 -8.11 9.86
C PRO A 23 -5.63 -8.30 10.50
N LYS A 24 -5.38 -7.58 11.60
CA LYS A 24 -4.08 -7.62 12.29
C LYS A 24 -3.63 -9.04 12.65
N THR A 25 -4.56 -9.87 13.14
CA THR A 25 -4.26 -11.26 13.51
C THR A 25 -3.78 -12.10 12.33
N LEU A 26 -4.34 -11.88 11.14
CA LEU A 26 -3.91 -12.55 9.91
C LEU A 26 -2.58 -11.98 9.41
N GLN A 27 -2.37 -10.68 9.53
CA GLN A 27 -1.08 -10.04 9.22
C GLN A 27 0.05 -10.58 10.13
N ASP A 28 -0.22 -10.75 11.43
CA ASP A 28 0.72 -11.34 12.39
C ASP A 28 1.12 -12.77 11.95
N GLN A 29 0.15 -13.60 11.55
CA GLN A 29 0.40 -14.95 11.04
C GLN A 29 1.24 -14.94 9.77
N ILE A 30 0.91 -14.08 8.80
CA ILE A 30 1.66 -13.94 7.54
C ILE A 30 3.11 -13.54 7.80
N VAL A 31 3.33 -12.56 8.69
CA VAL A 31 4.68 -12.11 9.06
C VAL A 31 5.47 -13.23 9.74
N ASN A 32 4.84 -14.02 10.62
CA ASN A 32 5.49 -15.17 11.25
C ASN A 32 5.91 -16.21 10.21
N ILE A 33 5.02 -16.55 9.28
CA ILE A 33 5.34 -17.47 8.17
C ILE A 33 6.50 -16.93 7.33
N ALA A 34 6.51 -15.63 7.02
CA ALA A 34 7.59 -15.02 6.26
C ALA A 34 8.93 -15.11 7.00
N LYS A 35 8.94 -14.84 8.32
CA LYS A 35 10.13 -14.95 9.18
C LYS A 35 10.65 -16.38 9.23
N GLU A 36 9.78 -17.36 9.51
CA GLU A 36 10.12 -18.79 9.60
C GLU A 36 10.73 -19.33 8.30
N ASN A 37 10.23 -18.86 7.16
CA ASN A 37 10.66 -19.31 5.83
C ASN A 37 11.67 -18.36 5.17
N ASN A 38 12.13 -17.34 5.90
CA ASN A 38 13.10 -16.35 5.44
C ASN A 38 12.71 -15.63 4.12
N LEU A 39 11.41 -15.34 3.95
CA LEU A 39 10.80 -14.76 2.76
C LEU A 39 10.77 -13.23 2.82
N TYR A 40 10.82 -12.57 1.66
CA TYR A 40 10.50 -11.14 1.57
C TYR A 40 9.00 -10.90 1.72
N ILE A 41 8.63 -9.72 2.23
CA ILE A 41 7.25 -9.23 2.17
C ILE A 41 7.24 -7.96 1.35
N LEU A 42 6.50 -7.94 0.25
CA LEU A 42 6.17 -6.72 -0.49
C LEU A 42 4.77 -6.28 -0.09
N SER A 43 4.66 -5.15 0.60
CA SER A 43 3.39 -4.57 1.06
C SER A 43 3.07 -3.34 0.23
N ASP A 44 2.09 -3.47 -0.68
CA ASP A 44 1.51 -2.35 -1.39
C ASP A 44 0.42 -1.72 -0.54
N GLU A 45 0.77 -0.59 0.07
CA GLU A 45 -0.02 0.13 1.05
C GLU A 45 -0.67 1.39 0.46
N ILE A 46 -0.61 1.60 -0.87
CA ILE A 46 -1.00 2.85 -1.57
C ILE A 46 -2.38 3.42 -1.21
N TYR A 47 -3.29 2.56 -0.74
CA TYR A 47 -4.64 2.93 -0.31
C TYR A 47 -4.79 3.15 1.20
N SER A 48 -3.70 3.16 1.97
CA SER A 48 -3.69 3.25 3.44
C SER A 48 -4.48 4.44 3.98
N ASN A 49 -4.46 5.60 3.31
CA ASN A 49 -5.29 6.75 3.70
C ASN A 49 -6.80 6.51 3.59
N TYR A 50 -7.25 5.50 2.85
CA TYR A 50 -8.65 5.12 2.68
C TYR A 50 -9.07 3.95 3.57
N SER A 51 -8.29 3.59 4.59
CA SER A 51 -8.69 2.55 5.54
C SER A 51 -9.79 3.07 6.47
N ASN A 52 -10.96 2.43 6.44
CA ASN A 52 -12.06 2.70 7.37
C ASN A 52 -11.92 1.82 8.62
N GLY A 53 -11.06 2.22 9.55
CA GLY A 53 -10.88 1.53 10.83
C GLY A 53 -9.42 1.19 11.15
N GLU A 54 -9.22 0.11 11.92
CA GLU A 54 -7.90 -0.33 12.33
C GLU A 54 -7.09 -0.84 11.13
N TRP A 55 -5.97 -0.19 10.86
CA TRP A 55 -4.99 -0.59 9.86
C TRP A 55 -3.58 -0.44 10.44
N SER A 56 -2.67 -1.34 10.06
CA SER A 56 -1.26 -1.28 10.44
C SER A 56 -0.38 -1.58 9.25
N SER A 57 0.59 -0.69 9.00
CA SER A 57 1.65 -0.96 8.04
C SER A 57 2.45 -2.20 8.44
N ILE A 58 3.00 -2.90 7.46
CA ILE A 58 3.96 -4.00 7.71
C ILE A 58 5.23 -3.51 8.44
N LEU A 59 5.53 -2.21 8.39
CA LEU A 59 6.69 -1.63 9.07
C LEU A 59 6.62 -1.77 10.59
N SER A 60 5.42 -1.89 11.18
CA SER A 60 5.26 -2.07 12.64
C SER A 60 5.92 -3.35 13.16
N TYR A 61 6.22 -4.32 12.29
CA TYR A 61 6.82 -5.60 12.64
C TYR A 61 8.35 -5.58 12.67
N ASN A 62 8.98 -4.48 12.24
CA ASN A 62 10.43 -4.32 12.17
C ASN A 62 11.15 -5.50 11.50
N TYR A 63 10.53 -6.08 10.46
CA TYR A 63 11.10 -7.21 9.75
C TYR A 63 11.96 -6.74 8.57
N GLU A 64 13.26 -7.07 8.60
CA GLU A 64 14.29 -6.55 7.68
C GLU A 64 14.05 -6.82 6.18
N LYS A 65 13.25 -7.84 5.86
CA LYS A 65 12.87 -8.21 4.48
C LYS A 65 11.52 -7.64 4.05
N SER A 66 10.99 -6.68 4.79
CA SER A 66 9.78 -5.94 4.41
C SER A 66 10.11 -4.83 3.43
N ILE A 67 9.33 -4.72 2.37
CA ILE A 67 9.39 -3.70 1.34
C ILE A 67 7.99 -3.09 1.27
N VAL A 68 7.84 -1.82 1.67
CA VAL A 68 6.59 -1.09 1.54
C VAL A 68 6.62 -0.25 0.28
N THR A 69 5.52 -0.27 -0.47
CA THR A 69 5.29 0.65 -1.58
C THR A 69 4.18 1.64 -1.25
N GLN A 70 4.44 2.90 -1.54
CA GLN A 70 3.51 4.01 -1.34
C GLN A 70 3.58 4.99 -2.52
N SER A 71 2.54 5.82 -2.67
CA SER A 71 2.58 6.90 -3.66
C SER A 71 1.60 8.03 -3.36
N PHE A 72 1.78 9.15 -4.06
CA PHE A 72 0.87 10.30 -4.03
C PHE A 72 -0.32 10.13 -4.99
N SER A 73 -0.35 9.04 -5.76
CA SER A 73 -1.34 8.86 -6.82
C SER A 73 -2.77 8.78 -6.30
N LYS A 74 -2.96 8.20 -5.11
CA LYS A 74 -4.29 8.00 -4.52
C LYS A 74 -4.57 9.05 -3.46
N SER A 75 -3.78 9.06 -2.37
CA SER A 75 -3.89 10.03 -1.28
C SER A 75 -4.06 11.48 -1.72
N HIS A 76 -3.27 11.94 -2.70
CA HIS A 76 -3.25 13.32 -3.18
C HIS A 76 -3.88 13.52 -4.57
N SER A 77 -4.54 12.50 -5.13
CA SER A 77 -5.07 12.53 -6.50
C SER A 77 -4.03 12.86 -7.59
N MET A 78 -2.74 12.59 -7.36
CA MET A 78 -1.64 12.94 -8.26
C MET A 78 -1.27 11.81 -9.25
N THR A 79 -2.25 11.07 -9.77
CA THR A 79 -1.98 9.90 -10.64
C THR A 79 -1.08 10.23 -11.83
N GLY A 80 -1.24 11.41 -12.44
CA GLY A 80 -0.45 11.87 -13.59
C GLY A 80 0.99 12.28 -13.26
N TYR A 81 1.32 12.54 -12.00
CA TYR A 81 2.66 13.02 -11.60
C TYR A 81 3.70 11.89 -11.56
N ARG A 82 3.25 10.63 -11.50
CA ARG A 82 4.14 9.46 -11.54
C ARG A 82 5.22 9.46 -10.45
N ILE A 83 4.83 9.85 -9.25
CA ILE A 83 5.69 9.84 -8.07
C ILE A 83 5.19 8.88 -7.00
N GLY A 84 6.09 8.01 -6.55
CA GLY A 84 5.92 7.08 -5.44
C GLY A 84 7.27 6.76 -4.80
N TYR A 85 7.24 6.01 -3.73
CA TYR A 85 8.42 5.70 -2.93
C TYR A 85 8.35 4.30 -2.32
N LEU A 86 9.51 3.81 -1.92
CA LEU A 86 9.69 2.55 -1.24
C LEU A 86 10.32 2.78 0.13
N VAL A 87 9.88 2.00 1.12
CA VAL A 87 10.51 1.96 2.45
C VAL A 87 10.92 0.52 2.73
N SER A 88 12.20 0.32 3.05
CA SER A 88 12.76 -1.00 3.33
C SER A 88 14.08 -0.88 4.10
N SER A 89 14.76 -2.00 4.37
CA SER A 89 16.09 -2.00 4.96
C SER A 89 17.12 -1.35 4.02
N LYS A 90 18.17 -0.78 4.61
CA LYS A 90 19.24 -0.09 3.89
C LYS A 90 19.82 -0.94 2.75
N ASP A 91 20.10 -2.21 3.03
CA ASP A 91 20.68 -3.15 2.05
C ASP A 91 19.77 -3.38 0.83
N ILE A 92 18.45 -3.39 1.03
CA ILE A 92 17.48 -3.53 -0.05
C ILE A 92 17.41 -2.22 -0.84
N ILE A 93 17.30 -1.07 -0.16
CA ILE A 93 17.25 0.25 -0.79
C ILE A 93 18.51 0.52 -1.63
N GLU A 94 19.69 0.20 -1.15
CA GLU A 94 20.94 0.38 -1.91
C GLU A 94 20.95 -0.40 -3.24
N LYS A 95 20.41 -1.62 -3.25
CA LYS A 95 20.28 -2.42 -4.47
C LYS A 95 19.24 -1.84 -5.42
N LEU A 96 18.08 -1.44 -4.88
CA LEU A 96 16.99 -0.86 -5.67
C LEU A 96 17.38 0.49 -6.28
N THR A 97 18.09 1.35 -5.55
CA THR A 97 18.59 2.64 -6.06
C THR A 97 19.53 2.45 -7.24
N LYS A 98 20.43 1.45 -7.19
CA LYS A 98 21.30 1.12 -8.33
C LYS A 98 20.48 0.68 -9.55
N LEU A 99 19.47 -0.17 -9.36
CA LEU A 99 18.59 -0.60 -10.44
C LEU A 99 17.80 0.58 -11.02
N GLN A 100 17.23 1.43 -10.16
CA GLN A 100 16.47 2.62 -10.58
C GLN A 100 17.33 3.58 -11.40
N ALA A 101 18.58 3.83 -10.99
CA ALA A 101 19.50 4.69 -11.73
C ALA A 101 19.77 4.15 -13.16
N LEU A 102 19.86 2.83 -13.32
CA LEU A 102 20.06 2.17 -14.61
C LEU A 102 18.80 2.14 -15.49
N CYS A 103 17.62 1.99 -14.90
CA CYS A 103 16.37 1.86 -15.65
C CYS A 103 15.70 3.19 -15.99
N LEU A 104 15.70 4.15 -15.06
CA LEU A 104 14.87 5.37 -15.11
C LEU A 104 15.64 6.65 -14.77
N THR A 105 16.88 6.54 -14.28
CA THR A 105 17.70 7.65 -13.75
C THR A 105 17.10 8.31 -12.50
N ASN A 106 15.99 9.05 -12.61
CA ASN A 106 15.26 9.65 -11.48
C ASN A 106 13.84 10.11 -11.90
N VAL A 107 13.02 10.48 -10.92
CA VAL A 107 11.74 11.17 -11.15
C VAL A 107 12.01 12.66 -11.42
N SER A 108 11.22 13.31 -12.27
CA SER A 108 11.33 14.74 -12.57
C SER A 108 11.47 15.61 -11.31
N GLU A 109 12.48 16.48 -11.25
CA GLU A 109 12.79 17.30 -10.08
C GLU A 109 11.62 18.19 -9.62
N PRO A 110 10.92 18.96 -10.49
CA PRO A 110 9.74 19.71 -10.09
C PRO A 110 8.66 18.86 -9.40
N ILE A 111 8.47 17.61 -9.85
CA ILE A 111 7.51 16.68 -9.27
C ILE A 111 7.97 16.22 -7.88
N GLN A 112 9.27 15.96 -7.70
CA GLN A 112 9.84 15.66 -6.38
C GLN A 112 9.62 16.81 -5.40
N TYR A 113 9.85 18.06 -5.83
CA TYR A 113 9.56 19.25 -5.01
C TYR A 113 8.07 19.35 -4.65
N THR A 114 7.15 19.11 -5.59
CA THR A 114 5.72 19.08 -5.29
C THR A 114 5.40 18.03 -4.22
N ALA A 115 5.87 16.79 -4.39
CA ALA A 115 5.63 15.73 -3.42
C ALA A 115 6.22 16.02 -2.03
N MET A 116 7.41 16.62 -1.97
CA MET A 116 8.06 17.00 -0.71
C MET A 116 7.23 18.00 0.10
N ASN A 117 6.59 18.98 -0.56
CA ASN A 117 5.73 19.96 0.11
C ASN A 117 4.38 19.37 0.57
N LEU A 118 4.00 18.20 0.06
CA LEU A 118 2.73 17.54 0.36
C LEU A 118 2.87 16.41 1.39
N LEU A 119 4.08 16.10 1.87
CA LEU A 119 4.30 14.99 2.81
C LEU A 119 3.48 15.12 4.10
N ASP A 120 3.28 16.35 4.57
CA ASP A 120 2.53 16.67 5.79
C ASP A 120 1.11 17.19 5.49
N ASP A 121 0.64 17.09 4.25
CA ASP A 121 -0.68 17.58 3.85
C ASP A 121 -1.81 16.71 4.44
N ASP A 122 -2.91 17.35 4.83
CA ASP A 122 -4.07 16.66 5.37
C ASP A 122 -4.99 16.17 4.24
N VAL A 123 -4.90 14.87 3.96
CA VAL A 123 -5.71 14.20 2.94
C VAL A 123 -7.04 13.63 3.47
N THR A 124 -7.40 13.88 4.73
CA THR A 124 -8.59 13.29 5.38
C THR A 124 -9.87 13.56 4.60
N LYS A 125 -10.03 14.78 4.08
CA LYS A 125 -11.19 15.16 3.26
C LYS A 125 -11.37 14.26 2.03
N ASN A 126 -10.28 13.81 1.40
CA ASN A 126 -10.37 12.92 0.24
C ASN A 126 -10.95 11.56 0.65
N SER A 127 -10.55 11.06 1.82
CA SER A 127 -11.05 9.80 2.37
C SER A 127 -12.52 9.90 2.78
N GLU A 128 -12.93 10.99 3.42
CA GLU A 128 -14.33 11.27 3.76
C GLU A 128 -15.23 11.26 2.52
N ILE A 129 -14.86 11.98 1.47
CA ILE A 129 -15.61 12.01 0.20
C ILE A 129 -15.73 10.61 -0.42
N MET A 130 -14.65 9.81 -0.37
CA MET A 130 -14.67 8.46 -0.90
C MET A 130 -15.59 7.54 -0.09
N ASN A 131 -15.66 7.72 1.23
CA ASN A 131 -16.53 6.96 2.11
C ASN A 131 -18.01 7.30 1.93
N GLU A 132 -18.33 8.58 1.74
CA GLU A 132 -19.70 9.00 1.40
C GLU A 132 -20.16 8.37 0.08
N ARG A 133 -19.30 8.38 -0.94
CA ARG A 133 -19.59 7.76 -2.24
C ARG A 133 -19.78 6.25 -2.11
N LEU A 134 -18.93 5.59 -1.33
CA LEU A 134 -19.01 4.16 -1.10
C LEU A 134 -20.31 3.79 -0.39
N THR A 135 -20.67 4.53 0.65
CA THR A 135 -21.93 4.34 1.38
C THR A 135 -23.14 4.47 0.45
N LYS A 136 -23.15 5.50 -0.41
CA LYS A 136 -24.23 5.68 -1.39
C LYS A 136 -24.28 4.54 -2.42
N LEU A 137 -23.12 4.04 -2.85
CA LEU A 137 -23.06 2.90 -3.78
C LEU A 137 -23.56 1.61 -3.13
N GLU A 138 -23.20 1.37 -1.86
CA GLU A 138 -23.70 0.21 -1.11
C GLU A 138 -25.22 0.22 -0.98
N GLU A 139 -25.82 1.37 -0.67
CA GLU A 139 -27.28 1.55 -0.63
C GLU A 139 -27.93 1.18 -1.98
N ILE A 140 -27.39 1.70 -3.09
CA ILE A 140 -27.90 1.39 -4.44
C ILE A 140 -27.77 -0.10 -4.75
N CYS A 141 -26.63 -0.71 -4.44
CA CYS A 141 -26.42 -2.14 -4.65
C CYS A 141 -27.39 -2.99 -3.83
N GLN A 142 -27.72 -2.58 -2.60
CA GLN A 142 -28.71 -3.24 -1.75
C GLN A 142 -30.13 -3.10 -2.32
N GLU A 143 -30.52 -1.90 -2.76
CA GLU A 143 -31.81 -1.65 -3.42
C GLU A 143 -31.98 -2.49 -4.69
N MET A 144 -30.89 -2.75 -5.41
CA MET A 144 -30.84 -3.59 -6.61
C MET A 144 -30.67 -5.09 -6.32
N GLU A 145 -30.61 -5.51 -5.05
CA GLU A 145 -30.39 -6.89 -4.61
C GLU A 145 -29.11 -7.53 -5.20
N LEU A 146 -28.05 -6.73 -5.37
CA LEU A 146 -26.76 -7.20 -5.86
C LEU A 146 -25.93 -7.84 -4.73
N GLU A 147 -25.21 -8.91 -5.05
CA GLU A 147 -24.24 -9.51 -4.13
C GLU A 147 -22.93 -8.72 -4.13
N PHE A 148 -22.50 -8.24 -2.95
CA PHE A 148 -21.21 -7.58 -2.77
C PHE A 148 -20.66 -7.80 -1.36
N VAL A 149 -19.37 -7.56 -1.20
CA VAL A 149 -18.71 -7.57 0.11
C VAL A 149 -18.64 -6.15 0.63
N LYS A 150 -19.20 -5.93 1.81
CA LYS A 150 -19.06 -4.65 2.52
C LYS A 150 -17.63 -4.49 3.03
N THR A 151 -17.07 -3.31 2.82
CA THR A 151 -15.71 -2.92 3.26
C THR A 151 -15.72 -2.27 4.63
#